data_AF-A0A938WR64-F1
#
_entry.id   AF-A0A938WR64-F1
#
_cell.length_a   1.000
_cell.length_b   1.000
_cell.length_c   1.000
_cell.angle_alpha   90.00
_cell.angle_beta   90.00
_cell.angle_gamma   90.00
#
_symmetry.space_group_name_H-M   'P 1'
#
loop_
_entity.id
_entity.type
_entity.pdbx_description
1 polymer ?
#
loop_
_entity_poly.entity_id
_entity_poly.type
_entity_poly.pdbx_seq_one_letter_code
_entity_poly.pdbx_strand_id
1 'polypeptide(L)'
;MQNSGEYGERKWIVWYAHEIPTTFGPWKFCGLPGLVMLAYDTENIHRFEAITFRKGTLPIALPDIPNIVTVERGKFIKSKNKFEENPMGNIPPESISEMVVQKDENGKGSILINGVQLRLRPNGYTPLELE
;
A
#
# COMPACT_ATOMS: atom_id res chain seq x y z
N MET A 1 -5.37 -16.69 16.29
CA MET A 1 -4.75 -16.07 17.49
C MET A 1 -4.71 -14.57 17.31
N GLN A 2 -4.72 -13.79 18.41
CA GLN A 2 -4.70 -12.32 18.39
C GLN A 2 -3.38 -11.80 18.98
N ASN A 3 -2.89 -10.68 18.48
CA ASN A 3 -1.82 -9.87 19.08
C ASN A 3 -2.15 -8.38 18.93
N SER A 4 -1.47 -7.52 19.69
CA SER A 4 -1.59 -6.06 19.59
C SER A 4 -0.22 -5.41 19.61
N GLY A 5 -0.06 -4.28 18.91
CA GLY A 5 1.20 -3.55 18.87
C GLY A 5 1.04 -2.11 18.39
N GLU A 6 2.10 -1.33 18.51
CA GLU A 6 2.12 0.08 18.11
C GLU A 6 3.09 0.27 16.93
N TYR A 7 2.62 0.89 15.85
CA TYR A 7 3.46 1.21 14.69
C TYR A 7 2.86 2.37 13.89
N GLY A 8 3.73 3.30 13.46
CA GLY A 8 3.32 4.47 12.67
C GLY A 8 2.33 5.37 13.42
N GLU A 9 2.56 5.54 14.73
CA GLU A 9 1.69 6.28 15.67
C GLU A 9 0.25 5.73 15.80
N ARG A 10 0.04 4.48 15.38
CA ARG A 10 -1.24 3.80 15.49
C ARG A 10 -1.12 2.56 16.36
N LYS A 11 -2.18 2.28 17.14
CA LYS A 11 -2.35 1.03 17.86
C LYS A 11 -3.09 0.05 16.99
N TRP A 12 -2.54 -1.14 16.81
CA TRP A 12 -3.03 -2.17 15.90
C TRP A 12 -3.48 -3.40 16.67
N ILE A 13 -4.57 -4.00 16.20
CA ILE A 13 -5.02 -5.34 16.58
C ILE A 13 -4.83 -6.24 15.37
N VAL A 14 -4.09 -7.33 15.56
CA VAL A 14 -3.69 -8.25 14.48
C VAL A 14 -4.12 -9.67 14.82
N TRP A 15 -4.74 -10.34 13.86
CA TRP A 15 -5.17 -11.73 13.94
C TRP A 15 -4.41 -12.56 12.91
N TYR A 16 -3.92 -13.71 13.35
CA TYR A 16 -3.07 -14.58 12.55
C TYR A 16 -3.39 -16.07 12.78
N ALA A 17 -3.13 -16.87 11.74
CA ALA A 17 -3.44 -18.29 11.67
C ALA A 17 -2.16 -19.13 11.77
N HIS A 18 -1.93 -19.75 12.93
CA HIS A 18 -0.78 -20.65 13.18
C HIS A 18 -0.78 -21.89 12.29
N GLU A 19 -1.97 -22.35 11.88
CA GLU A 19 -2.15 -23.50 10.98
C GLU A 19 -1.54 -23.26 9.59
N ILE A 20 -1.30 -21.99 9.24
CA ILE A 20 -0.57 -21.59 8.04
C ILE A 20 0.79 -21.03 8.49
N PRO A 21 1.85 -21.87 8.61
CA PRO A 21 3.11 -21.53 9.27
C PRO A 21 4.00 -20.67 8.38
N THR A 22 3.53 -19.46 8.10
CA THR A 22 4.26 -18.41 7.38
C THR A 22 4.24 -17.15 8.21
N THR A 23 5.32 -16.38 8.16
CA THR A 23 5.44 -15.13 8.93
C THR A 23 5.03 -13.91 8.12
N PHE A 24 4.47 -14.10 6.92
CA PHE A 24 4.05 -13.02 6.04
C PHE A 24 2.68 -12.44 6.42
N GLY A 25 2.40 -11.27 5.87
CA GLY A 25 1.14 -10.56 6.04
C GLY A 25 1.09 -9.30 5.19
N PRO A 26 -0.04 -8.57 5.22
CA PRO A 26 -0.21 -7.37 4.44
C PRO A 26 0.69 -6.23 4.96
N TRP A 27 1.11 -5.37 4.04
CA TRP A 27 1.90 -4.18 4.34
C TRP A 27 3.20 -4.50 5.11
N LYS A 28 3.28 -4.14 6.40
CA LYS A 28 4.45 -4.36 7.27
C LYS A 28 4.17 -5.36 8.38
N PHE A 29 3.00 -5.98 8.40
CA PHE A 29 2.66 -6.99 9.40
C PHE A 29 3.31 -8.32 9.02
N CYS A 30 4.47 -8.57 9.59
CA CYS A 30 5.20 -9.82 9.44
C CYS A 30 5.86 -10.25 10.77
N GLY A 31 6.42 -11.46 10.79
CA GLY A 31 7.15 -11.99 11.94
C GLY A 31 6.29 -12.69 13.01
N LEU A 32 4.97 -12.71 12.85
CA LEU A 32 4.08 -13.50 13.72
C LEU A 32 4.16 -14.99 13.36
N PRO A 33 3.97 -15.91 14.32
CA PRO A 33 3.99 -17.35 14.06
C PRO A 33 2.70 -17.82 13.37
N GLY A 34 2.47 -17.34 12.14
CA GLY A 34 1.30 -17.67 11.33
C GLY A 34 0.90 -16.53 10.41
N LEU A 35 0.18 -16.87 9.33
CA LEU A 35 -0.24 -15.89 8.33
C LEU A 35 -1.15 -14.83 8.95
N VAL A 36 -0.85 -13.56 8.73
CA VAL A 36 -1.75 -12.46 9.15
C VAL A 36 -3.02 -12.48 8.29
N MET A 37 -4.15 -12.69 8.95
CA MET A 37 -5.48 -12.80 8.31
C MET A 37 -6.28 -11.50 8.43
N LEU A 38 -6.06 -10.74 9.51
CA LEU A 38 -6.75 -9.48 9.76
C LEU A 38 -5.83 -8.55 10.54
N ALA A 39 -5.76 -7.28 10.15
CA ALA A 39 -5.11 -6.22 10.91
C ALA A 39 -5.94 -4.95 10.80
N TYR A 40 -6.22 -4.29 11.92
CA TYR A 40 -6.90 -3.00 11.93
C TYR A 40 -6.37 -2.12 13.07
N ASP A 41 -6.34 -0.81 12.85
CA ASP A 41 -6.03 0.11 13.93
C ASP A 41 -7.25 0.32 14.86
N THR A 42 -7.01 0.75 16.10
CA THR A 42 -8.07 0.90 17.11
C THR A 42 -9.12 1.94 16.79
N GLU A 43 -8.83 2.87 15.89
CA GLU A 43 -9.79 3.87 15.38
C GLU A 43 -10.52 3.37 14.13
N ASN A 44 -10.16 2.16 13.65
CA ASN A 44 -10.72 1.50 12.47
C ASN A 44 -10.59 2.35 11.20
N ILE A 45 -9.55 3.17 11.12
CA ILE A 45 -9.24 4.02 9.95
C ILE A 45 -8.69 3.15 8.82
N HIS A 46 -7.81 2.22 9.14
CA HIS A 46 -7.16 1.28 8.24
C HIS A 46 -7.48 -0.15 8.66
N ARG A 47 -7.89 -0.95 7.68
CA ARG A 47 -8.23 -2.36 7.86
C ARG A 47 -7.71 -3.19 6.69
N PHE A 48 -7.00 -4.26 7.01
CA PHE A 48 -6.56 -5.28 6.07
C PHE A 48 -7.22 -6.59 6.44
N GLU A 49 -7.95 -7.19 5.51
CA GLU A 49 -8.66 -8.45 5.73
C GLU A 49 -8.39 -9.41 4.58
N ALA A 50 -7.96 -10.62 4.91
CA ALA A 50 -7.78 -11.69 3.95
C ALA A 50 -9.14 -12.22 3.52
N ILE A 51 -9.54 -11.95 2.28
CA ILE A 51 -10.86 -12.32 1.75
C ILE A 51 -10.86 -13.62 0.94
N THR A 52 -9.75 -13.95 0.28
CA THR A 52 -9.67 -15.13 -0.60
C THR A 52 -8.23 -15.59 -0.76
N PHE A 53 -8.07 -16.88 -0.96
CA PHE A 53 -6.81 -17.48 -1.40
C PHE A 53 -6.92 -17.87 -2.86
N ARG A 54 -5.84 -17.65 -3.62
CA ARG A 54 -5.71 -18.08 -5.00
C ARG A 54 -4.34 -18.69 -5.20
N LYS A 55 -4.28 -19.81 -5.91
CA LYS A 55 -3.01 -20.43 -6.28
C LYS A 55 -2.40 -19.62 -7.42
N GLY A 56 -1.25 -19.00 -7.17
CA GLY A 56 -0.44 -18.38 -8.21
C GLY A 56 0.24 -19.45 -9.07
N THR A 57 0.31 -19.22 -10.37
CA THR A 57 1.10 -20.05 -11.31
C THR A 57 2.45 -19.43 -11.64
N LEU A 58 2.59 -18.12 -11.38
CA LEU A 58 3.82 -17.37 -11.58
C LEU A 58 4.53 -17.16 -10.24
N PRO A 59 5.88 -17.15 -10.22
CA PRO A 59 6.63 -16.79 -9.03
C PRO A 59 6.36 -15.34 -8.65
N ILE A 60 6.38 -15.05 -7.35
CA ILE A 60 6.40 -13.67 -6.84
C ILE A 60 7.80 -13.12 -7.11
N ALA A 61 7.98 -12.48 -8.26
CA ALA A 61 9.22 -11.79 -8.60
C ALA A 61 9.19 -10.36 -8.06
N LEU A 62 10.30 -9.92 -7.47
CA LEU A 62 10.51 -8.49 -7.28
C LEU A 62 10.70 -7.88 -8.68
N PRO A 63 9.99 -6.78 -9.02
CA PRO A 63 10.26 -6.10 -10.27
C PRO A 63 11.70 -5.59 -10.27
N ASP A 64 12.35 -5.60 -11.44
CA ASP A 64 13.58 -4.85 -11.62
C ASP A 64 13.22 -3.37 -11.59
N ILE A 65 13.60 -2.68 -10.52
CA ILE A 65 13.30 -1.27 -10.31
C ILE A 65 14.54 -0.48 -10.71
N PRO A 66 14.61 0.09 -11.93
CA PRO A 66 15.73 0.95 -12.30
C PRO A 66 15.71 2.22 -11.44
N ASN A 67 16.88 2.83 -11.24
CA ASN A 67 17.04 4.12 -10.54
C ASN A 67 16.59 4.11 -9.07
N ILE A 68 16.94 3.08 -8.29
CA ILE A 68 16.68 3.05 -6.85
C ILE A 68 17.39 4.22 -6.17
N VAL A 69 16.62 5.09 -5.52
CA VAL A 69 17.15 6.18 -4.70
C VAL A 69 17.05 5.78 -3.24
N THR A 70 18.20 5.72 -2.55
CA THR A 70 18.22 5.50 -1.10
C THR A 70 17.91 6.82 -0.39
N VAL A 71 16.93 6.80 0.51
CA VAL A 71 16.51 7.96 1.30
C VAL A 71 16.23 7.54 2.74
N GLU A 72 16.32 8.50 3.66
CA GLU A 72 15.90 8.29 5.04
C GLU A 72 14.39 8.00 5.12
N ARG A 73 13.99 7.11 6.05
CA ARG A 73 12.58 6.72 6.27
C ARG A 73 11.67 7.93 6.45
N GLY A 74 12.05 8.89 7.30
CA GLY A 74 11.25 10.09 7.55
C GLY A 74 10.98 10.86 6.26
N LYS A 75 12.04 11.17 5.50
CA LYS A 75 11.94 11.84 4.19
C LYS A 75 11.05 11.09 3.20
N PHE A 76 11.14 9.77 3.16
CA PHE A 76 10.28 8.94 2.30
C PHE A 76 8.80 9.07 2.69
N ILE A 77 8.47 8.98 3.98
CA ILE A 77 7.09 9.10 4.47
C ILE A 77 6.51 10.47 4.14
N LYS A 78 7.26 11.56 4.38
CA LYS A 78 6.80 12.92 4.03
C LYS A 78 6.48 13.05 2.55
N SER A 79 7.42 12.61 1.70
CA SER A 79 7.26 12.67 0.24
C SER A 79 6.10 11.82 -0.26
N LYS A 80 5.92 10.62 0.32
CA LYS A 80 4.81 9.72 -0.03
C LYS A 80 3.47 10.31 0.38
N ASN A 81 3.35 10.83 1.60
CA ASN A 81 2.10 11.42 2.10
C ASN A 81 1.71 12.63 1.24
N LYS A 82 2.66 13.52 0.95
CA LYS A 82 2.44 14.67 0.04
C LYS A 82 1.98 14.23 -1.35
N PHE A 83 2.56 13.16 -1.89
CA PHE A 83 2.15 12.60 -3.19
C PHE A 83 0.73 12.04 -3.14
N GLU A 84 0.34 11.26 -2.13
CA GLU A 84 -1.01 10.69 -2.05
C GLU A 84 -2.10 11.76 -1.80
N GLU A 85 -1.77 12.86 -1.14
CA GLU A 85 -2.67 14.02 -0.95
C GLU A 85 -2.98 14.74 -2.26
N ASN A 86 -1.97 14.96 -3.11
CA ASN A 86 -2.15 15.60 -4.40
C ASN A 86 -1.21 14.98 -5.46
N PRO A 87 -1.59 13.82 -6.04
CA PRO A 87 -0.70 13.11 -6.96
C PRO A 87 -0.31 13.96 -8.18
N MET A 88 -1.27 14.64 -8.81
CA MET A 88 -1.00 15.49 -9.99
C MET A 88 -0.08 16.67 -9.66
N GLY A 89 -0.32 17.37 -8.55
CA GLY A 89 0.46 18.55 -8.18
C GLY A 89 1.89 18.25 -7.74
N ASN A 90 2.21 16.98 -7.45
CA ASN A 90 3.54 16.55 -7.03
C ASN A 90 4.33 15.84 -8.14
N ILE A 91 3.78 15.76 -9.37
CA ILE A 91 4.50 15.26 -10.53
C ILE A 91 5.09 16.45 -11.29
N PRO A 92 6.43 16.56 -11.39
CA PRO A 92 7.04 17.61 -12.18
C PRO A 92 6.63 17.48 -13.66
N PRO A 93 6.13 18.55 -14.32
CA PRO A 93 5.66 18.48 -15.71
C PRO A 93 6.72 17.93 -16.67
N GLU A 94 8.00 18.25 -16.44
CA GLU A 94 9.14 17.78 -17.22
C GLU A 94 9.42 16.28 -17.09
N SER A 95 8.88 15.63 -16.06
CA SER A 95 9.01 14.17 -15.86
C SER A 95 7.93 13.36 -16.59
N ILE A 96 6.92 14.03 -17.16
CA ILE A 96 5.81 13.37 -17.86
C ILE A 96 6.21 13.11 -19.32
N SER A 97 6.53 11.86 -19.64
CA SER A 97 6.81 11.41 -21.01
C SER A 97 5.53 10.98 -21.73
N GLU A 98 4.57 10.41 -21.00
CA GLU A 98 3.31 9.90 -21.54
C GLU A 98 2.17 10.07 -20.52
N MET A 99 0.98 10.44 -21.00
CA MET A 99 -0.26 10.40 -20.24
C MET A 99 -1.34 9.64 -21.01
N VAL A 100 -1.90 8.60 -20.41
CA VAL A 100 -2.96 7.77 -21.00
C VAL A 100 -4.22 7.85 -20.14
N VAL A 101 -5.36 8.14 -20.75
CA VAL A 101 -6.67 8.06 -20.10
C VAL A 101 -7.36 6.79 -20.56
N GLN A 102 -7.58 5.85 -19.64
CA GLN A 102 -8.33 4.63 -19.88
C GLN A 102 -9.71 4.74 -19.25
N LYS A 103 -10.72 4.14 -19.86
CA LYS A 103 -12.04 3.97 -19.25
C LYS A 103 -12.32 2.49 -19.14
N ASP A 104 -12.79 2.04 -17.99
CA ASP A 104 -13.29 0.67 -17.85
C ASP A 104 -14.68 0.52 -18.51
N GLU A 105 -15.16 -0.72 -18.59
CA GLU A 105 -16.48 -1.07 -19.16
C GLU A 105 -17.64 -0.38 -18.42
N ASN A 106 -17.41 0.09 -17.19
CA ASN A 106 -18.37 0.82 -16.36
C ASN A 106 -18.23 2.35 -16.49
N GLY A 107 -17.37 2.85 -17.38
CA GLY A 107 -17.13 4.27 -17.62
C GLY A 107 -16.24 4.96 -16.58
N LYS A 108 -15.65 4.23 -15.63
CA LYS A 108 -14.71 4.79 -14.65
C LYS A 108 -13.36 5.04 -15.33
N GLY A 109 -12.94 6.31 -15.32
CA GLY A 109 -11.66 6.73 -15.88
C GLY A 109 -10.48 6.41 -14.95
N SER A 110 -9.38 5.92 -15.51
CA SER A 110 -8.06 5.90 -14.88
C SER A 110 -7.07 6.71 -15.73
N ILE A 111 -6.17 7.42 -15.05
CA ILE A 111 -5.08 8.16 -15.70
C ILE A 111 -3.80 7.40 -15.40
N LEU A 112 -3.01 7.11 -16.43
CA LEU A 112 -1.67 6.56 -16.29
C LEU A 112 -0.68 7.63 -16.72
N ILE A 113 0.37 7.84 -15.92
CA ILE A 113 1.50 8.70 -16.23
C ILE A 113 2.73 7.83 -16.28
N ASN A 114 3.43 7.81 -17.41
CA ASN A 114 4.59 6.93 -17.65
C ASN A 114 4.30 5.45 -17.31
N GLY A 115 3.11 4.97 -17.66
CA GLY A 115 2.65 3.60 -17.33
C GLY A 115 2.22 3.38 -15.88
N VAL A 116 2.41 4.34 -14.98
CA VAL A 116 1.97 4.25 -13.57
C VAL A 116 0.58 4.84 -13.43
N GLN A 117 -0.38 4.03 -12.96
CA GLN A 117 -1.74 4.50 -12.70
C GLN A 117 -1.75 5.51 -11.54
N LEU A 118 -2.23 6.71 -11.83
CA LEU A 118 -2.49 7.75 -10.85
C LEU A 118 -3.73 7.39 -10.03
N ARG A 119 -3.56 7.34 -8.70
CA ARG A 119 -4.66 7.05 -7.78
C ARG A 119 -5.18 8.33 -7.15
N LEU A 120 -6.34 8.78 -7.62
CA LEU A 120 -7.08 9.87 -6.99
C LEU A 120 -7.96 9.30 -5.87
N ARG A 121 -7.94 9.95 -4.70
CA ARG A 121 -8.73 9.56 -3.53
C ARG A 121 -9.91 10.55 -3.37
N PRO A 122 -11.11 10.24 -3.91
CA PRO A 122 -12.23 11.19 -3.87
C PRO A 122 -12.69 11.51 -2.44
N ASN A 123 -12.51 10.58 -1.51
CA ASN A 123 -12.86 10.75 -0.09
C ASN A 123 -11.68 11.26 0.76
N GLY A 124 -10.66 11.83 0.12
CA GLY A 124 -9.43 12.26 0.78
C GLY A 124 -8.47 11.11 1.08
N TYR A 125 -7.30 11.48 1.60
CA TYR A 125 -6.24 10.57 1.98
C TYR A 125 -6.01 10.66 3.48
N THR A 126 -6.06 9.52 4.16
CA THR A 126 -5.58 9.41 5.54
C THR A 126 -4.28 8.61 5.54
N PRO A 127 -3.16 9.17 6.00
CA PRO A 127 -1.89 8.45 5.98
C PRO A 127 -1.94 7.17 6.82
N LEU A 128 -1.31 6.12 6.28
CA LEU A 128 -1.09 4.86 6.97
C LEU A 128 0.05 4.99 7.99
N GLU A 129 1.02 5.87 7.71
CA GLU A 129 2.12 6.22 8.61
C GLU A 129 2.06 7.73 8.84
N LEU A 130 1.84 8.12 10.10
CA LEU A 130 2.00 9.48 10.57
C LEU A 130 3.50 9.74 10.77
N GLU A 131 3.96 10.96 10.45
CA GLU A 131 5.39 11.32 10.31
C GLU A 131 6.23 11.10 11.56
#